data_AF-K9V3B0-F1
#
_entry.id   AF-K9V3B0-F1
#
_cell.length_a   1.000
_cell.length_b   1.000
_cell.length_c   1.000
_cell.angle_alpha   90.00
_cell.angle_beta   90.00
_cell.angle_gamma   90.00
#
_symmetry.space_group_name_H-M   'P 1'
#
loop_
_entity.id
_entity.type
_entity.pdbx_description
1 polymer ?
#
loop_
_entity_poly.entity_id
_entity_poly.type
_entity_poly.pdbx_seq_one_letter_code
_entity_poly.pdbx_strand_id
1 'polypeptide(L)'
;MKTELKAKLLQHIFRNKKQDEGFTLIELLVVIIIIGILSAIALPSFLNQANKAKQSEAQTYVGSMNRAQQAYYAENNEFANNADFNKLGLGVNTTTTNYKYVIEDGGAAKDFVSNQAQTVDSKGAINAKSAVKAYVGGVAITTIGTTSKEATTVARLCAGATPPVAEAALVGTQKFASAADVALTSATDVNASCKKLGNYVNASK
;
A
#
# COMPACT_ATOMS: atom_id res chain seq x y z
N MET A 1 -21.26 44.55 -65.75
CA MET A 1 -20.11 43.70 -65.33
C MET A 1 -20.28 43.02 -63.96
N LYS A 2 -21.13 43.50 -63.04
CA LYS A 2 -21.28 42.90 -61.67
C LYS A 2 -22.10 41.60 -61.61
N THR A 3 -22.90 41.29 -62.65
CA THR A 3 -23.80 40.13 -62.69
C THR A 3 -23.07 38.80 -62.92
N GLU A 4 -22.05 38.79 -63.78
CA GLU A 4 -21.18 37.64 -64.06
C GLU A 4 -20.43 37.13 -62.82
N LEU A 5 -19.93 38.07 -62.00
CA LEU A 5 -19.17 37.74 -60.79
C LEU A 5 -20.09 37.18 -59.69
N LYS A 6 -21.33 37.71 -59.59
CA LYS A 6 -22.38 37.14 -58.72
C LYS A 6 -22.74 35.72 -59.14
N ALA A 7 -22.88 35.47 -60.45
CA ALA A 7 -23.21 34.15 -60.98
C ALA A 7 -22.10 33.12 -60.72
N LYS A 8 -20.83 33.47 -60.98
CA LYS A 8 -19.68 32.60 -60.68
C LYS A 8 -19.46 32.37 -59.18
N LEU A 9 -19.70 33.37 -58.35
CA LEU A 9 -19.59 33.23 -56.88
C LEU A 9 -20.69 32.31 -56.33
N LEU A 10 -21.92 32.46 -56.81
CA LEU A 10 -23.03 31.56 -56.45
C LEU A 10 -22.75 30.12 -56.92
N GLN A 11 -22.25 29.95 -58.14
CA GLN A 11 -21.91 28.63 -58.67
C GLN A 11 -20.75 27.97 -57.88
N HIS A 12 -19.82 28.74 -57.34
CA HIS A 12 -18.74 28.21 -56.49
C HIS A 12 -19.23 27.79 -55.09
N ILE A 13 -20.15 28.54 -54.48
CA ILE A 13 -20.74 28.20 -53.17
C ILE A 13 -21.60 26.93 -53.28
N PHE A 14 -22.41 26.78 -54.33
CA PHE A 14 -23.27 25.60 -54.50
C PHE A 14 -22.54 24.35 -55.05
N ARG A 15 -21.37 24.52 -55.69
CA ARG A 15 -20.55 23.40 -56.20
C ARG A 15 -19.69 22.73 -55.12
N ASN A 16 -19.59 23.35 -53.95
CA ASN A 16 -18.84 22.84 -52.80
C ASN A 16 -19.70 22.33 -51.64
N LYS A 17 -20.98 22.02 -51.86
CA LYS A 17 -21.72 21.10 -50.98
C LYS A 17 -21.13 19.70 -51.12
N LYS A 18 -19.91 19.51 -50.60
CA LYS A 18 -19.50 18.21 -50.09
C LYS A 18 -20.58 17.82 -49.10
N GLN A 19 -21.09 16.61 -49.25
CA GLN A 19 -22.06 16.04 -48.34
C GLN A 19 -21.36 15.95 -46.99
N ASP A 20 -21.62 16.90 -46.10
CA ASP A 20 -21.26 16.77 -44.69
C ASP A 20 -22.15 15.63 -44.16
N GLU A 21 -21.63 14.40 -44.24
CA GLU A 21 -22.22 13.23 -43.63
C GLU A 21 -22.14 13.44 -42.10
N GLY A 22 -23.23 13.94 -41.53
CA GLY A 22 -23.37 14.09 -40.09
C GLY A 22 -23.44 12.72 -39.41
N PHE A 23 -22.78 12.58 -38.26
CA PHE A 23 -22.94 11.40 -37.39
C PHE A 23 -24.41 11.15 -37.11
N THR A 24 -24.86 9.92 -37.32
CA THR A 24 -26.23 9.53 -37.00
C THR A 24 -26.37 9.31 -35.49
N LEU A 25 -27.55 9.61 -34.94
CA LEU A 25 -27.83 9.34 -33.51
C LEU A 25 -27.71 7.85 -33.17
N ILE A 26 -28.00 6.97 -34.14
CA ILE A 26 -27.90 5.53 -33.95
C ILE A 26 -26.43 5.04 -33.89
N GLU A 27 -25.52 5.65 -34.65
CA GLU A 27 -24.09 5.35 -34.55
C GLU A 27 -23.56 5.72 -33.17
N LEU A 28 -23.91 6.89 -32.65
CA LEU A 28 -23.54 7.29 -31.30
C LEU A 28 -24.16 6.37 -30.23
N LEU A 29 -25.40 5.93 -30.42
CA LEU A 29 -26.09 5.01 -29.51
C LEU A 29 -25.36 3.66 -29.42
N VAL A 30 -24.99 3.05 -30.55
CA VAL A 30 -24.30 1.76 -30.56
C VAL A 30 -22.91 1.88 -29.93
N VAL A 31 -22.21 2.99 -30.18
CA VAL A 31 -20.88 3.23 -29.59
C VAL A 31 -20.97 3.33 -28.06
N ILE A 32 -21.93 4.08 -27.50
CA ILE A 32 -22.06 4.17 -26.04
C ILE A 32 -22.45 2.84 -25.39
N ILE A 33 -23.19 1.99 -26.11
CA ILE A 33 -23.54 0.64 -25.66
C ILE A 33 -22.27 -0.23 -25.60
N ILE A 34 -21.44 -0.20 -26.65
CA ILE A 34 -20.21 -0.99 -26.71
C ILE A 34 -19.22 -0.56 -25.60
N ILE A 35 -18.96 0.75 -25.46
CA ILE A 35 -18.06 1.24 -24.38
C ILE A 35 -18.65 0.95 -23.00
N GLY A 36 -19.98 0.94 -22.85
CA GLY A 36 -20.66 0.58 -21.61
C GLY A 36 -20.39 -0.87 -21.19
N ILE A 37 -20.52 -1.81 -22.13
CA ILE A 37 -20.24 -3.24 -21.89
C ILE A 37 -18.77 -3.46 -21.54
N LEU A 38 -17.85 -2.85 -22.30
CA LEU A 38 -16.42 -2.97 -22.04
C LEU A 38 -16.04 -2.38 -20.67
N SER A 39 -16.60 -1.22 -20.32
CA SER A 39 -16.34 -0.55 -19.04
C SER A 39 -16.83 -1.37 -17.85
N ALA A 40 -17.99 -2.04 -17.98
CA ALA A 40 -18.55 -2.87 -16.91
C ALA A 40 -17.62 -4.02 -16.50
N ILE A 41 -16.90 -4.63 -17.46
CA ILE A 41 -15.95 -5.73 -17.20
C ILE A 41 -14.58 -5.18 -16.78
N ALA A 42 -14.12 -4.10 -17.41
CA ALA A 42 -12.78 -3.57 -17.20
C ALA A 42 -12.63 -2.83 -15.85
N LEU A 43 -13.64 -2.06 -15.44
CA LEU A 43 -13.58 -1.21 -14.25
C LEU A 43 -13.28 -1.97 -12.95
N PRO A 44 -13.96 -3.08 -12.58
CA PRO A 44 -13.64 -3.78 -11.33
C PRO A 44 -12.22 -4.36 -11.33
N SER A 45 -11.75 -4.85 -12.49
CA SER A 45 -10.37 -5.33 -12.64
C SER A 45 -9.35 -4.22 -12.46
N PHE A 46 -9.60 -3.05 -13.07
CA PHE A 46 -8.75 -1.88 -12.93
C PHE A 46 -8.65 -1.40 -11.48
N LEU A 47 -9.78 -1.30 -10.78
CA LEU A 47 -9.80 -0.91 -9.35
C LEU A 47 -9.04 -1.91 -8.47
N ASN A 48 -9.15 -3.20 -8.72
CA ASN A 48 -8.39 -4.21 -7.98
C ASN A 48 -6.87 -4.10 -8.24
N GLN A 49 -6.47 -3.85 -9.49
CA GLN A 49 -5.06 -3.63 -9.82
C GLN A 49 -4.50 -2.38 -9.15
N ALA A 50 -5.25 -1.28 -9.13
CA ALA A 50 -4.88 -0.07 -8.41
C ALA A 50 -4.74 -0.34 -6.90
N ASN A 51 -5.66 -1.11 -6.31
CA ASN A 51 -5.58 -1.51 -4.89
C ASN A 51 -4.36 -2.40 -4.59
N LYS A 52 -3.99 -3.32 -5.51
CA LYS A 52 -2.78 -4.14 -5.38
C LYS A 52 -1.51 -3.30 -5.47
N ALA A 53 -1.45 -2.30 -6.34
CA ALA A 53 -0.32 -1.38 -6.42
C ALA A 53 -0.11 -0.62 -5.09
N LYS A 54 -1.21 -0.11 -4.51
CA LYS A 54 -1.19 0.51 -3.17
C LYS A 54 -0.72 -0.46 -2.09
N GLN A 55 -1.21 -1.70 -2.10
CA GLN A 55 -0.78 -2.72 -1.13
C GLN A 55 0.70 -3.10 -1.28
N SER A 56 1.23 -3.10 -2.50
CA SER A 56 2.65 -3.35 -2.78
C SER A 56 3.57 -2.28 -2.17
N GLU A 57 3.15 -1.01 -2.21
CA GLU A 57 3.83 0.11 -1.54
C GLU A 57 4.00 -0.18 -0.04
N ALA A 58 2.90 -0.45 0.67
CA ALA A 58 2.91 -0.77 2.09
C ALA A 58 3.76 -2.00 2.41
N GLN A 59 3.59 -3.10 1.68
CA GLN A 59 4.37 -4.32 1.87
C GLN A 59 5.87 -4.07 1.73
N THR A 60 6.27 -3.26 0.73
CA THR A 60 7.68 -2.96 0.46
C THR A 60 8.28 -2.09 1.56
N TYR A 61 7.53 -1.08 2.01
CA TYR A 61 7.99 -0.15 3.03
C TYR A 61 8.07 -0.82 4.40
N VAL A 62 7.04 -1.55 4.84
CA VAL A 62 7.11 -2.28 6.12
C VAL A 62 8.20 -3.36 6.10
N GLY A 63 8.38 -4.05 4.97
CA GLY A 63 9.49 -5.00 4.83
C GLY A 63 10.86 -4.32 4.90
N SER A 64 10.99 -3.11 4.38
CA SER A 64 12.22 -2.31 4.47
C SER A 64 12.44 -1.77 5.87
N MET A 65 11.39 -1.32 6.56
CA MET A 65 11.43 -0.95 7.97
C MET A 65 11.91 -2.11 8.84
N ASN A 66 11.40 -3.33 8.63
CA ASN A 66 11.86 -4.50 9.38
C ASN A 66 13.36 -4.79 9.17
N ARG A 67 13.87 -4.65 7.94
CA ARG A 67 15.31 -4.82 7.67
C ARG A 67 16.14 -3.72 8.32
N ALA A 68 15.69 -2.47 8.21
CA ALA A 68 16.37 -1.34 8.83
C ALA A 68 16.37 -1.43 10.36
N GLN A 69 15.27 -1.89 10.98
CA GLN A 69 15.21 -2.13 12.43
C GLN A 69 16.20 -3.20 12.89
N GLN A 70 16.38 -4.27 12.10
CA GLN A 70 17.37 -5.30 12.42
C GLN A 70 18.80 -4.77 12.30
N ALA A 71 19.10 -3.97 11.27
CA ALA A 71 20.40 -3.32 11.12
C ALA A 71 20.66 -2.31 12.24
N TYR A 72 19.68 -1.45 12.55
CA TYR A 72 19.76 -0.48 13.63
C TYR A 72 19.98 -1.16 14.99
N TYR A 73 19.30 -2.27 15.25
CA TYR A 73 19.54 -3.07 16.45
C TYR A 73 20.95 -3.66 16.51
N ALA A 74 21.49 -4.14 15.37
CA ALA A 74 22.84 -4.68 15.32
C ALA A 74 23.92 -3.62 15.62
N GLU A 75 23.66 -2.36 15.29
CA GLU A 75 24.58 -1.24 15.53
C GLU A 75 24.41 -0.65 16.94
N ASN A 76 23.16 -0.51 17.41
CA ASN A 76 22.83 0.31 18.58
C ASN A 76 22.39 -0.51 19.80
N ASN A 77 22.14 -1.82 19.64
CA ASN A 77 21.55 -2.71 20.67
C ASN A 77 20.18 -2.23 21.19
N GLU A 78 19.46 -1.45 20.39
CA GLU A 78 18.09 -1.00 20.65
C GLU A 78 17.32 -0.91 19.33
N PHE A 79 16.00 -1.03 19.37
CA PHE A 79 15.16 -0.73 18.21
C PHE A 79 14.87 0.78 18.14
N ALA A 80 14.77 1.30 16.93
CA ALA A 80 14.36 2.69 16.73
C ALA A 80 12.87 2.82 17.06
N ASN A 81 12.50 3.85 17.82
CA ASN A 81 11.11 4.21 18.10
C ASN A 81 10.54 5.12 17.00
N ASN A 82 9.30 5.58 17.15
CA ASN A 82 8.66 6.47 16.17
C ASN A 82 9.37 7.82 15.98
N ALA A 83 9.99 8.39 17.02
CA ALA A 83 10.75 9.63 16.93
C ALA A 83 12.07 9.44 16.16
N ASP A 84 12.61 8.22 16.20
CA ASP A 84 13.85 7.83 15.54
C ASP A 84 13.65 7.29 14.11
N PHE A 85 12.45 7.40 13.55
CA PHE A 85 12.12 6.89 12.21
C PHE A 85 13.15 7.33 11.14
N ASN A 86 13.60 8.58 11.19
CA ASN A 86 14.56 9.11 10.23
C ASN A 86 15.96 8.48 10.35
N LYS A 87 16.32 7.94 11.52
CA LYS A 87 17.59 7.24 11.73
C LYS A 87 17.66 5.91 11.01
N LEU A 88 16.52 5.33 10.62
CA LEU A 88 16.47 4.11 9.81
C LEU A 88 16.96 4.31 8.37
N GLY A 89 17.15 5.56 7.92
CA GLY A 89 17.77 5.85 6.61
C GLY A 89 16.93 5.39 5.40
N LEU A 90 15.63 5.18 5.57
CA LEU A 90 14.76 4.59 4.54
C LEU A 90 14.43 5.55 3.39
N GLY A 91 14.57 6.87 3.58
CA GLY A 91 14.20 7.87 2.59
C GLY A 91 12.71 7.91 2.25
N VAL A 92 11.85 7.39 3.13
CA VAL A 92 10.38 7.36 2.96
C VAL A 92 9.72 8.37 3.90
N ASN A 93 8.64 9.01 3.43
CA ASN A 93 7.82 9.85 4.29
C ASN A 93 6.96 8.98 5.23
N THR A 94 6.79 9.42 6.47
CA THR A 94 5.92 8.75 7.47
C THR A 94 4.44 8.80 7.11
N THR A 95 4.05 9.68 6.18
CA THR A 95 2.70 9.72 5.62
C THR A 95 2.79 9.84 4.11
N THR A 96 2.18 8.89 3.42
CA THR A 96 1.92 8.93 1.98
C THR A 96 0.43 9.12 1.73
N THR A 97 0.03 9.22 0.47
CA THR A 97 -1.38 9.36 0.08
C THR A 97 -2.24 8.16 0.52
N ASN A 98 -1.64 6.97 0.66
CA ASN A 98 -2.38 5.73 0.93
C ASN A 98 -2.15 5.21 2.36
N TYR A 99 -0.96 5.44 2.93
CA TYR A 99 -0.60 4.90 4.24
C TYR A 99 0.09 5.92 5.13
N LYS A 100 -0.08 5.73 6.44
CA LYS A 100 0.77 6.29 7.48
C LYS A 100 1.64 5.18 8.04
N TYR A 101 2.95 5.43 8.06
CA TYR A 101 3.95 4.54 8.62
C TYR A 101 4.28 4.98 10.04
N VAL A 102 4.11 4.07 10.98
CA VAL A 102 4.41 4.29 12.39
C VAL A 102 5.21 3.14 12.95
N ILE A 103 6.06 3.48 13.91
CA ILE A 103 6.80 2.50 14.69
C ILE A 103 6.22 2.49 16.09
N GLU A 104 5.79 1.33 16.56
CA GLU A 104 5.37 1.14 17.94
C GLU A 104 6.42 0.32 18.68
N ASP A 105 6.92 0.90 19.77
CA ASP A 105 7.81 0.20 20.68
C ASP A 105 7.05 -0.94 21.33
N GLY A 106 7.67 -2.11 21.32
CA GLY A 106 6.99 -3.31 21.73
C GLY A 106 6.67 -3.42 23.22
N GLY A 107 7.43 -2.77 24.09
CA GLY A 107 7.14 -2.84 25.51
C GLY A 107 8.32 -2.47 26.37
N ALA A 108 8.14 -2.64 27.67
CA ALA A 108 9.10 -2.20 28.69
C ALA A 108 10.50 -2.82 28.53
N ALA A 109 10.58 -4.06 28.02
CA ALA A 109 11.84 -4.78 27.82
C ALA A 109 12.57 -4.43 26.52
N LYS A 110 11.94 -3.68 25.59
CA LYS A 110 12.53 -3.29 24.28
C LYS A 110 13.03 -4.46 23.41
N ASP A 111 12.64 -5.70 23.71
CA ASP A 111 13.04 -6.90 22.98
C ASP A 111 12.32 -7.08 21.64
N PHE A 112 11.38 -6.19 21.30
CA PHE A 112 10.69 -6.19 20.03
C PHE A 112 10.19 -4.81 19.61
N VAL A 113 9.90 -4.69 18.32
CA VAL A 113 9.34 -3.49 17.68
C VAL A 113 8.31 -3.86 16.61
N SER A 114 7.30 -3.02 16.47
CA SER A 114 6.25 -3.14 15.46
C SER A 114 6.32 -1.99 14.47
N ASN A 115 6.44 -2.30 13.19
CA ASN A 115 6.40 -1.37 12.08
C ASN A 115 5.04 -1.51 11.39
N GLN A 116 4.28 -0.43 11.26
CA GLN A 116 2.91 -0.50 10.75
C GLN A 116 2.74 0.39 9.54
N ALA A 117 1.93 -0.05 8.60
CA ALA A 117 1.35 0.76 7.53
C ALA A 117 -0.17 0.81 7.74
N GLN A 118 -0.63 1.92 8.28
CA GLN A 118 -2.03 2.22 8.58
C GLN A 118 -2.65 2.90 7.38
N THR A 119 -3.82 2.47 6.91
CA THR A 119 -4.49 3.10 5.77
C THR A 119 -4.97 4.50 6.15
N VAL A 120 -4.83 5.47 5.25
CA VAL A 120 -5.29 6.85 5.47
C VAL A 120 -6.38 7.29 4.49
N ASP A 121 -7.14 8.30 4.86
CA ASP A 121 -8.04 9.03 3.97
C ASP A 121 -7.29 10.12 3.17
N SER A 122 -8.01 10.81 2.28
CA SER A 122 -7.45 11.89 1.44
C SER A 122 -6.94 13.10 2.24
N LYS A 123 -7.21 13.17 3.54
CA LYS A 123 -6.72 14.21 4.46
C LYS A 123 -5.60 13.70 5.36
N GLY A 124 -5.14 12.46 5.18
CA GLY A 124 -4.06 11.84 5.95
C GLY A 124 -4.49 11.30 7.33
N ALA A 125 -5.79 11.27 7.63
CA ALA A 125 -6.31 10.67 8.86
C ALA A 125 -6.46 9.15 8.69
N ILE A 126 -6.31 8.38 9.77
CA ILE A 126 -6.43 6.92 9.71
C ILE A 126 -7.85 6.52 9.27
N ASN A 127 -7.94 5.69 8.24
CA ASN A 127 -9.19 5.22 7.67
C ASN A 127 -9.42 3.74 8.01
N ALA A 128 -10.21 3.50 9.06
CA ALA A 128 -10.58 2.17 9.54
C ALA A 128 -11.37 1.30 8.53
N LYS A 129 -12.01 1.91 7.52
CA LYS A 129 -12.79 1.23 6.48
C LYS A 129 -12.18 1.49 5.11
N SER A 130 -10.99 0.96 4.90
CA SER A 130 -10.29 1.07 3.62
C SER A 130 -10.58 -0.11 2.70
N ALA A 131 -10.61 0.14 1.39
CA ALA A 131 -10.66 -0.92 0.37
C ALA A 131 -9.31 -1.65 0.20
N VAL A 132 -8.24 -1.11 0.80
CA VAL A 132 -6.90 -1.72 0.81
C VAL A 132 -6.55 -2.25 2.19
N LYS A 133 -5.76 -3.32 2.22
CA LYS A 133 -5.29 -3.97 3.46
C LYS A 133 -4.23 -3.12 4.15
N ALA A 134 -4.21 -3.20 5.47
CA ALA A 134 -3.11 -2.66 6.26
C ALA A 134 -2.03 -3.72 6.51
N TYR A 135 -0.83 -3.26 6.84
CA TYR A 135 0.33 -4.11 7.06
C TYR A 135 0.97 -3.85 8.40
N VAL A 136 1.43 -4.92 9.05
CA VAL A 136 2.18 -4.86 10.30
C VAL A 136 3.38 -5.79 10.22
N GLY A 137 4.54 -5.28 10.57
CA GLY A 137 5.81 -5.98 10.57
C GLY A 137 6.38 -6.02 11.98
N GLY A 138 6.56 -7.20 12.55
CA GLY A 138 7.19 -7.37 13.85
C GLY A 138 8.65 -7.77 13.69
N VAL A 139 9.54 -7.12 14.44
CA VAL A 139 10.92 -7.55 14.62
C VAL A 139 11.14 -7.83 16.10
N ALA A 140 11.69 -8.98 16.44
CA ALA A 140 11.95 -9.35 17.82
C ALA A 140 13.29 -10.05 17.96
N ILE A 141 13.87 -9.96 19.14
CA ILE A 141 15.04 -10.74 19.54
C ILE A 141 14.55 -12.09 20.07
N THR A 142 15.14 -13.16 19.59
CA THR A 142 14.86 -14.52 20.04
C THR A 142 16.13 -15.36 20.00
N THR A 143 16.24 -16.33 20.89
CA THR A 143 17.32 -17.33 20.86
C THR A 143 16.87 -18.50 20.01
N ILE A 144 17.60 -18.83 18.95
CA ILE A 144 17.27 -19.96 18.06
C ILE A 144 18.18 -21.14 18.40
N GLY A 145 17.63 -22.13 19.07
CA GLY A 145 18.32 -23.38 19.43
C GLY A 145 18.40 -23.61 20.93
N THR A 146 18.42 -24.89 21.34
CA THR A 146 18.45 -25.31 22.75
C THR A 146 19.86 -25.30 23.37
N THR A 147 20.90 -25.18 22.54
CA THR A 147 22.30 -25.41 22.95
C THR A 147 23.16 -24.15 22.89
N SER A 148 22.82 -23.19 22.02
CA SER A 148 23.53 -21.91 21.88
C SER A 148 22.57 -20.77 22.18
N LYS A 149 22.78 -20.06 23.30
CA LYS A 149 21.96 -18.92 23.75
C LYS A 149 22.31 -17.63 23.00
N GLU A 150 22.43 -17.69 21.67
CA GLU A 150 22.75 -16.51 20.86
C GLU A 150 21.47 -15.74 20.51
N ALA A 151 21.45 -14.46 20.86
CA ALA A 151 20.36 -13.55 20.54
C ALA A 151 20.36 -13.28 19.02
N THR A 152 19.25 -13.63 18.36
CA THR A 152 19.04 -13.44 16.92
C THR A 152 17.78 -12.62 16.69
N THR A 153 17.80 -11.72 15.71
CA THR A 153 16.60 -10.99 15.32
C THR A 153 15.77 -11.79 14.32
N VAL A 154 14.46 -11.85 14.55
CA VAL A 154 13.49 -12.47 13.64
C VAL A 154 12.49 -11.44 13.19
N ALA A 155 12.08 -11.52 11.93
CA ALA A 155 11.10 -10.61 11.36
C ALA A 155 9.91 -11.36 10.73
N ARG A 156 8.72 -10.83 10.97
CA ARG A 156 7.47 -11.28 10.34
C ARG A 156 6.72 -10.09 9.77
N LEU A 157 6.02 -10.31 8.66
CA LEU A 157 5.10 -9.35 8.05
C LEU A 157 3.71 -9.97 7.97
N CYS A 158 2.69 -9.24 8.38
CA CYS A 158 1.29 -9.62 8.32
C CYS A 158 0.48 -8.56 7.58
N ALA A 159 -0.55 -9.01 6.87
CA ALA A 159 -1.55 -8.16 6.26
C ALA A 159 -2.92 -8.40 6.92
N GLY A 160 -3.65 -7.33 7.21
CA GLY A 160 -4.97 -7.34 7.83
C GLY A 160 -6.00 -6.51 7.06
N ALA A 161 -7.28 -6.83 7.21
CA ALA A 161 -8.38 -6.15 6.51
C ALA A 161 -8.73 -4.77 7.10
N THR A 162 -8.28 -4.47 8.32
CA THR A 162 -8.49 -3.18 9.00
C THR A 162 -7.15 -2.61 9.47
N PRO A 163 -6.97 -1.28 9.45
CA PRO A 163 -5.72 -0.66 9.88
C PRO A 163 -5.49 -0.82 11.37
N PRO A 164 -4.25 -1.05 11.80
CA PRO A 164 -3.92 -0.88 13.19
C PRO A 164 -4.08 0.62 13.52
N VAL A 165 -4.63 0.95 14.69
CA VAL A 165 -4.81 2.32 15.15
C VAL A 165 -3.87 2.55 16.34
N ALA A 166 -3.30 3.76 16.43
CA ALA A 166 -2.23 4.13 17.37
C ALA A 166 -2.68 4.31 18.84
N GLU A 167 -3.80 3.72 19.22
CA GLU A 167 -4.18 3.53 20.61
C GLU A 167 -4.19 2.04 20.86
N ALA A 168 -3.89 1.60 22.08
CA ALA A 168 -3.76 0.21 22.52
C ALA A 168 -4.91 -0.77 22.16
N ALA A 169 -5.91 -0.38 21.37
CA ALA A 169 -6.98 -1.17 20.80
C ALA A 169 -6.79 -1.35 19.28
N LEU A 170 -5.93 -2.30 18.91
CA LEU A 170 -5.68 -2.74 17.53
C LEU A 170 -6.88 -3.51 16.98
N VAL A 171 -7.81 -2.84 16.30
CA VAL A 171 -8.82 -3.52 15.48
C VAL A 171 -8.26 -3.70 14.06
N GLY A 172 -7.28 -4.59 13.98
CA GLY A 172 -6.54 -5.09 12.81
C GLY A 172 -5.86 -6.42 13.11
N THR A 173 -6.43 -7.14 14.08
CA THR A 173 -6.28 -8.54 14.52
C THR A 173 -4.94 -9.27 14.39
N GLN A 174 -3.77 -8.65 14.31
CA GLN A 174 -2.54 -9.32 14.77
C GLN A 174 -1.64 -8.28 15.44
N LYS A 175 -1.74 -8.21 16.76
CA LYS A 175 -0.80 -7.47 17.60
C LYS A 175 0.46 -8.32 17.69
N PHE A 176 1.61 -7.82 17.22
CA PHE A 176 2.87 -8.29 17.80
C PHE A 176 2.95 -7.63 19.17
N ALA A 177 2.42 -8.29 20.19
CA ALA A 177 2.34 -7.79 21.56
C ALA A 177 3.59 -8.15 22.36
N SER A 178 4.40 -9.05 21.81
CA SER A 178 5.57 -9.64 22.42
C SER A 178 6.49 -10.22 21.35
N ALA A 179 7.73 -10.49 21.74
CA ALA A 179 8.67 -11.26 20.93
C ALA A 179 8.13 -12.66 20.54
N ALA A 180 7.25 -13.25 21.35
CA ALA A 180 6.63 -14.55 21.10
C ALA A 180 5.67 -14.53 19.90
N ASP A 181 4.99 -13.39 19.65
CA ASP A 181 4.08 -13.23 18.52
C ASP A 181 4.84 -13.18 17.19
N VAL A 182 6.07 -12.66 17.21
CA VAL A 182 6.99 -12.73 16.06
C VAL A 182 7.57 -14.14 15.89
N ALA A 183 7.61 -14.96 16.94
CA ALA A 183 8.08 -16.35 16.88
C ALA A 183 7.05 -17.37 16.34
N LEU A 184 5.73 -17.09 16.35
CA LEU A 184 4.57 -17.97 16.04
C LEU A 184 4.73 -19.48 16.33
N THR A 185 4.09 -19.90 17.42
CA THR A 185 2.99 -20.88 17.37
C THR A 185 1.73 -20.15 17.87
N SER A 186 1.03 -19.35 17.08
CA SER A 186 -0.23 -19.77 16.47
C SER A 186 -0.91 -18.52 15.92
N ALA A 187 -1.37 -18.60 14.67
CA ALA A 187 -2.22 -17.59 14.06
C ALA A 187 -3.62 -17.74 14.66
N THR A 188 -4.01 -16.87 15.58
CA THR A 188 -5.34 -16.92 16.21
C THR A 188 -6.37 -15.96 15.63
N ASP A 189 -6.11 -15.26 14.51
CA ASP A 189 -7.18 -14.55 13.81
C ASP A 189 -7.33 -14.96 12.34
N VAL A 190 -8.54 -15.43 12.04
CA VAL A 190 -8.99 -16.18 10.87
C VAL A 190 -8.98 -15.37 9.55
N ASN A 191 -8.36 -14.19 9.51
CA ASN A 191 -8.36 -13.30 8.32
C ASN A 191 -7.03 -12.55 8.08
N ALA A 192 -5.97 -12.85 8.84
CA ALA A 192 -4.65 -12.23 8.65
C ALA A 192 -3.69 -13.17 7.92
N SER A 193 -3.09 -12.70 6.82
CA SER A 193 -2.06 -13.45 6.09
C SER A 193 -0.67 -13.02 6.54
N CYS A 194 -0.02 -13.84 7.37
CA CYS A 194 1.31 -13.59 7.90
C CYS A 194 2.39 -14.38 7.14
N LYS A 195 3.42 -13.68 6.66
CA LYS A 195 4.60 -14.25 5.99
C LYS A 195 5.86 -14.00 6.84
N LYS A 196 6.65 -15.06 7.06
CA LYS A 196 7.99 -14.95 7.66
C LYS A 196 8.94 -14.26 6.68
N LEU A 197 9.66 -13.23 7.12
CA LEU A 197 10.57 -12.45 6.26
C LEU A 197 12.02 -12.94 6.32
N GLY A 198 12.38 -13.76 7.31
CA GLY A 198 13.72 -14.33 7.47
C GLY A 198 14.22 -14.24 8.91
N ASN A 199 15.31 -14.94 9.20
CA ASN A 199 16.08 -14.80 10.43
C ASN A 199 17.35 -14.00 10.07
N TYR A 200 17.64 -12.91 10.78
CA TYR A 200 18.91 -12.18 10.63
C TYR A 200 19.72 -12.31 11.92
N VAL A 201 20.92 -12.88 11.79
CA VAL A 201 21.74 -13.44 12.88
C VAL A 201 22.79 -12.44 13.43
N ASN A 202 22.99 -12.52 14.75
CA ASN A 202 24.05 -11.99 15.63
C ASN A 202 24.31 -10.48 15.68
N ALA A 203 23.76 -9.84 16.72
CA ALA A 203 24.46 -8.75 17.39
C ALA A 203 25.45 -9.38 18.39
N SER A 204 26.67 -9.72 17.93
CA SER A 204 27.71 -10.24 18.81
C SER A 204 28.35 -9.10 19.61
N LYS A 205 28.20 -9.15 20.93
CA LYS A 205 29.23 -8.72 21.88
C LYS A 205 29.29 -9.73 23.03
#